data_AF-A0A848Y1N0-F1
#
_entry.id   AF-A0A848Y1N0-F1
#
_cell.length_a   1.000
_cell.length_b   1.000
_cell.length_c   1.000
_cell.angle_alpha   90.00
_cell.angle_beta   90.00
_cell.angle_gamma   90.00
#
_symmetry.space_group_name_H-M   'P 1'
#
loop_
_entity.id
_entity.type
_entity.pdbx_description
1 polymer ?
#
loop_
_entity_poly.entity_id
_entity_poly.type
_entity_poly.pdbx_seq_one_letter_code
_entity_poly.pdbx_strand_id
1 'polypeptide(L)' 'MSTDPWPDIAGKIEDGVHRLPIRVYYEDTDFSGAVYHANYLKFCERGRSDCLRLLGVHHHELHWHETEGRMGFVVRRMQC' A
#
# COMPACT_ATOMS: atom_id res chain seq x y z
N MET A 1 -26.41 -5.26 14.23
CA MET A 1 -24.97 -5.56 14.05
C MET A 1 -24.69 -5.34 12.58
N SER A 2 -23.73 -4.47 12.24
CA SER A 2 -23.36 -4.21 10.85
C SER A 2 -22.91 -5.51 10.21
N THR A 3 -23.54 -5.91 9.12
CA THR A 3 -23.19 -7.09 8.30
C THR A 3 -22.14 -6.77 7.24
N ASP A 4 -21.48 -5.61 7.34
CA ASP A 4 -20.40 -5.31 6.40
C ASP A 4 -19.27 -6.33 6.61
N PRO A 5 -18.90 -7.11 5.57
CA PRO A 5 -17.75 -7.98 5.66
C PRO A 5 -16.53 -7.14 6.04
N TRP A 6 -15.63 -7.75 6.82
CA TRP A 6 -14.36 -7.12 7.13
C TRP A 6 -13.71 -6.67 5.82
N PRO A 7 -13.25 -5.41 5.69
CA PRO A 7 -12.69 -4.94 4.44
C PRO A 7 -11.55 -5.86 4.05
N ASP A 8 -11.50 -6.20 2.76
CA ASP A 8 -10.40 -6.97 2.19
C ASP A 8 -9.08 -6.36 2.64
N ILE A 9 -8.15 -7.21 3.09
CA ILE A 9 -6.83 -6.80 3.57
C ILE A 9 -6.06 -6.02 2.50
N ALA A 10 -6.31 -6.33 1.23
CA ALA A 10 -5.72 -5.65 0.09
C ALA A 10 -6.58 -4.46 -0.38
N GLY A 11 -7.69 -4.16 0.27
CA GLY A 11 -8.64 -3.14 -0.18
C GLY A 11 -9.39 -3.58 -1.44
N LYS A 12 -9.89 -2.60 -2.20
CA LYS A 12 -10.69 -2.84 -3.42
C LYS A 12 -10.41 -1.81 -4.50
N ILE A 13 -10.58 -2.20 -5.76
CA ILE A 13 -10.55 -1.27 -6.91
C ILE A 13 -12.00 -0.93 -7.27
N GLU A 14 -12.36 0.34 -7.15
CA GLU A 14 -13.68 0.88 -7.49
C GLU A 14 -13.50 2.11 -8.37
N ASP A 15 -14.20 2.16 -9.51
CA ASP A 15 -14.12 3.28 -10.47
C ASP A 15 -12.69 3.62 -10.92
N GLY A 16 -11.84 2.58 -11.06
CA GLY A 16 -10.43 2.74 -11.41
C GLY A 16 -9.53 3.26 -10.29
N VAL A 17 -10.06 3.38 -9.06
CA VAL A 17 -9.32 3.84 -7.89
C VAL A 17 -9.17 2.70 -6.88
N HIS A 18 -7.95 2.43 -6.46
CA HIS A 18 -7.67 1.52 -5.35
C HIS A 18 -7.92 2.20 -4.00
N ARG A 19 -8.78 1.61 -3.18
CA ARG A 19 -9.12 2.09 -1.83
C ARG A 19 -8.62 1.07 -0.80
N LEU A 20 -7.61 1.46 -0.02
CA LEU A 20 -7.06 0.66 1.07
C LEU A 20 -7.38 1.33 2.43
N PRO A 21 -8.19 0.70 3.29
CA PRO A 21 -8.40 1.20 4.64
C PRO A 21 -7.15 0.99 5.50
N ILE A 22 -6.63 2.07 6.10
CA ILE A 22 -5.49 2.03 7.02
C ILE A 22 -5.95 2.33 8.44
N ARG A 23 -5.62 1.43 9.38
CA ARG A 23 -5.72 1.69 10.81
C ARG A 23 -4.48 2.46 11.26
N VAL A 24 -4.69 3.59 11.92
CA VAL A 24 -3.64 4.31 12.66
C VAL A 24 -3.58 3.73 14.06
N TYR A 25 -2.40 3.24 14.45
CA TYR A 25 -2.11 2.81 15.82
C TYR A 25 -1.37 3.91 16.57
N TYR A 26 -1.32 3.79 17.89
CA TYR A 26 -0.57 4.76 18.72
C TYR A 26 0.91 4.84 18.33
N GLU A 27 1.51 3.72 17.90
CA GLU A 27 2.89 3.67 17.38
C GLU A 27 3.11 4.46 16.08
N ASP A 28 2.04 4.78 15.34
CA ASP A 28 2.13 5.60 14.15
C ASP A 28 2.17 7.10 14.47
N THR A 29 1.88 7.48 15.71
CA THR A 29 1.75 8.87 16.17
C THR A 29 3.02 9.40 16.84
N ASP A 30 3.20 10.73 16.86
CA ASP A 30 4.27 11.40 17.60
C ASP A 30 3.74 12.24 18.77
N PHE A 31 4.63 13.00 19.43
CA PHE A 31 4.29 13.81 20.60
C PHE A 31 3.23 14.90 20.33
N SER A 32 2.95 15.23 19.06
CA SER A 32 1.89 16.16 18.69
C SER A 32 0.49 15.53 18.75
N GLY A 33 0.41 14.20 18.89
CA GLY A 33 -0.85 13.44 18.80
C GLY A 33 -1.33 13.20 17.37
N ALA A 34 -0.53 13.59 16.36
CA ALA A 34 -0.79 13.31 14.95
C ALA A 34 0.08 12.14 14.45
N VAL A 35 -0.26 11.61 13.28
CA VAL A 35 0.59 10.66 12.56
C VAL A 35 1.94 11.30 12.25
N TYR A 36 3.02 10.64 12.62
CA TYR A 36 4.37 11.09 12.29
C TYR A 36 4.55 11.15 10.77
N HIS A 37 5.09 12.25 10.25
CA HIS A 37 5.15 12.52 8.81
C HIS A 37 5.76 11.36 7.98
N ALA A 38 6.75 10.65 8.50
CA ALA A 38 7.35 9.53 7.78
C ALA A 38 6.46 8.28 7.71
N ASN A 39 5.45 8.14 8.57
CA ASN A 39 4.53 7.00 8.52
C ASN A 39 3.53 7.11 7.35
N TYR A 40 3.27 8.32 6.83
CA TYR A 40 2.48 8.46 5.60
C TYR A 40 3.14 7.77 4.40
N LEU A 41 4.47 7.77 4.30
CA LEU A 41 5.21 7.01 3.29
C LEU A 41 4.92 5.51 3.37
N LYS A 42 4.87 4.96 4.59
CA LYS A 42 4.55 3.55 4.81
C LYS A 42 3.12 3.24 4.38
N PHE A 43 2.18 4.13 4.66
CA PHE A 43 0.78 3.96 4.24
C PHE A 43 0.63 4.01 2.72
N CYS A 44 1.28 4.97 2.06
CA CYS A 44 1.31 5.07 0.60
C CYS A 44 1.93 3.81 -0.04
N GLU A 45 3.01 3.28 0.54
CA GLU A 45 3.68 2.08 0.03
C GLU A 45 2.84 0.81 0.20
N ARG A 46 2.08 0.69 1.30
CA ARG A 46 1.07 -0.35 1.48
C ARG A 46 0.01 -0.27 0.38
N GLY A 47 -0.55 0.93 0.16
CA GLY A 47 -1.52 1.19 -0.92
C GLY A 47 -0.99 0.79 -2.29
N ARG A 48 0.23 1.20 -2.64
CA ARG A 48 0.88 0.84 -3.91
C ARG A 48 1.06 -0.67 -4.04
N SER A 49 1.50 -1.34 -2.98
CA SER A 49 1.76 -2.78 -2.99
C SER A 49 0.47 -3.59 -3.14
N ASP A 50 -0.59 -3.20 -2.44
CA ASP A 50 -1.90 -3.83 -2.53
C ASP A 50 -2.61 -3.55 -3.86
N CYS A 51 -2.45 -2.35 -4.42
CA CYS A 51 -2.94 -2.03 -5.76
C CYS A 51 -2.31 -2.97 -6.82
N LEU A 52 -0.98 -3.12 -6.79
CA LEU A 52 -0.27 -4.03 -7.69
C LEU A 52 -0.70 -5.48 -7.50
N ARG A 53 -0.91 -5.92 -6.24
CA ARG A 53 -1.41 -7.26 -5.92
C ARG A 53 -2.79 -7.51 -6.55
N LEU A 54 -3.73 -6.57 -6.45
CA LEU A 54 -5.06 -6.69 -7.06
C LEU A 54 -5.01 -6.68 -8.59
N LEU A 55 -3.97 -6.09 -9.18
CA LEU A 55 -3.71 -6.13 -10.63
C LEU A 55 -2.94 -7.40 -11.08
N GLY A 56 -2.62 -8.32 -10.15
CA GLY A 56 -1.86 -9.54 -10.45
C GLY A 56 -0.35 -9.33 -10.63
N VAL A 57 0.18 -8.18 -10.21
CA VAL A 57 1.62 -7.87 -10.28
C VAL A 57 2.25 -8.15 -8.91
N HIS A 58 3.05 -9.21 -8.82
CA HIS A 58 3.71 -9.60 -7.57
C HIS A 58 5.20 -9.24 -7.59
N HIS A 59 5.69 -8.50 -6.58
CA HIS A 59 7.09 -8.07 -6.50
C HIS A 59 8.09 -9.25 -6.50
N HIS A 60 7.70 -10.40 -5.97
CA HIS A 60 8.50 -11.62 -6.02
C HIS A 60 8.79 -12.04 -7.47
N GLU A 61 7.80 -11.92 -8.36
CA GLU A 61 7.92 -12.31 -9.77
C GLU A 61 8.79 -11.32 -10.54
N LEU A 62 8.68 -10.02 -10.22
CA LEU A 62 9.57 -8.98 -10.77
C LEU A 62 11.04 -9.22 -10.37
N HIS A 63 11.28 -9.70 -9.15
CA HIS A 63 12.62 -9.97 -8.65
C HIS A 63 13.26 -11.26 -9.21
N TRP A 64 12.46 -12.19 -9.73
CA TRP A 64 12.91 -13.52 -10.14
C TRP A 64 12.68 -13.84 -11.63
N HIS A 65 12.46 -12.84 -12.47
CA HIS A 65 12.22 -13.07 -13.89
C HIS A 65 13.46 -13.66 -14.59
N GLU A 66 13.41 -14.95 -14.93
CA GLU A 66 14.57 -15.74 -15.40
C GLU A 66 15.13 -15.27 -16.74
N THR A 67 14.28 -14.72 -17.62
CA THR A 67 14.63 -14.31 -18.98
C THR A 67 15.01 -12.83 -19.13
N GLU A 68 14.56 -11.95 -18.23
CA GLU A 68 14.68 -10.49 -18.38
C GLU A 68 15.52 -9.83 -17.26
N GLY A 69 15.97 -10.60 -16.28
CA GLY A 69 16.74 -10.10 -15.15
C GLY A 69 15.87 -9.48 -14.05
N ARG A 70 16.50 -9.03 -12.96
CA ARG A 70 15.80 -8.53 -11.78
C ARG A 70 15.22 -7.15 -12.04
N MET A 71 13.91 -7.00 -11.91
CA MET A 71 13.20 -5.73 -12.04
C MET A 71 12.59 -5.30 -10.71
N GLY A 72 12.45 -3.98 -10.53
CA GLY A 72 11.89 -3.40 -9.32
C GLY A 72 11.41 -1.97 -9.53
N PHE A 73 10.39 -1.58 -8.77
CA PHE A 73 9.89 -0.21 -8.75
C PHE A 73 10.76 0.68 -7.86
N VAL A 74 10.97 1.94 -8.29
CA VAL A 74 11.69 2.96 -7.51
C VAL A 74 10.87 4.25 -7.50
N VAL A 75 10.70 4.84 -6.32
CA VAL A 75 10.09 6.17 -6.18
C VAL A 75 11.08 7.22 -6.70
N ARG A 76 10.70 7.94 -7.76
CA ARG A 76 11.53 9.00 -8.37
C ARG A 76 11.21 10.40 -7.87
N ARG A 77 9.98 10.60 -7.39
CA ARG A 77 9.46 11.89 -6.91
C ARG A 77 8.36 11.62 -5.90
N MET A 78 8.34 12.42 -4.84
CA MET A 78 7.24 12.48 -3.89
C MET A 78 6.95 13.94 -3.58
N GLN A 79 5.68 14.29 -3.48
CA GLN A 79 5.23 15.60 -3.04
C GLN A 79 4.15 15.37 -2.00
N CYS A 80 4.33 15.98 -0.83
CA CYS A 80 3.43 15.90 0.32
C CYS A 80 2.99 17.31 0.67
#